data_AF-A0A0C3ANS1-F1
#
_entry.id   AF-A0A0C3ANS1-F1
#
_cell.length_a   1.000
_cell.length_b   1.000
_cell.length_c   1.000
_cell.angle_alpha   90.00
_cell.angle_beta   90.00
_cell.angle_gamma   90.00
#
_symmetry.space_group_name_H-M   'P 1'
#
loop_
_entity.id
_entity.type
_entity.pdbx_description
1 polymer ?
#
loop_
_entity_poly.entity_id
_entity_poly.type
_entity_poly.pdbx_seq_one_letter_code
_entity_poly.pdbx_strand_id
1 'polypeptide(L)'
;QWTSLCMSLGIEGFYIVVCGGVEDLSAPKIFFSPKGNKFVRLVLDLEPHCLALKFKSFVVSGLGGVLHDNGITRTVYMNYDNYKCKIIEHFGMELIGWPNDLLPICNPVQLGGHDQVQKLLSSLTTKVCHWKKLSEEDTQRRIILNNERHTQGEWVYKPCKKCTSQGTKKSAAIIASDTNDNGSNGDGDDEGDSMA
;
A
#
# COMPACT_ATOMS: atom_id res chain seq x y z
N GLN A 1 -24.59 5.19 -39.23
CA GLN A 1 -24.35 6.64 -39.39
C GLN A 1 -22.86 7.01 -39.27
N TRP A 2 -22.12 6.54 -38.26
CA TRP A 2 -20.73 6.94 -38.03
C TRP A 2 -19.73 6.51 -39.15
N THR A 3 -19.88 5.32 -39.74
CA THR A 3 -19.04 4.87 -40.86
C THR A 3 -19.16 5.77 -42.11
N SER A 4 -20.36 6.30 -42.36
CA SER A 4 -20.61 7.25 -43.45
C SER A 4 -19.94 8.61 -43.19
N LEU A 5 -19.92 9.04 -41.93
CA LEU A 5 -19.24 10.27 -41.48
C LEU A 5 -17.72 10.17 -41.60
N CYS A 6 -17.13 9.02 -41.22
CA CYS A 6 -15.69 8.77 -41.40
C CYS A 6 -15.27 8.86 -42.88
N MET A 7 -16.10 8.32 -43.78
CA MET A 7 -15.83 8.34 -45.22
C MET A 7 -16.00 9.72 -45.86
N SER A 8 -16.98 10.52 -45.42
CA SER A 8 -17.26 11.84 -46.01
C SER A 8 -16.39 12.97 -45.46
N LEU A 9 -15.89 12.83 -44.22
CA LEU A 9 -15.10 13.88 -43.54
C LEU A 9 -13.62 13.51 -43.34
N GLY A 10 -13.19 12.31 -43.73
CA GLY A 10 -11.81 11.86 -43.54
C GLY A 10 -11.42 11.64 -42.06
N ILE A 11 -12.41 11.53 -41.17
CA ILE A 11 -12.22 11.37 -39.73
C ILE A 11 -11.96 9.91 -39.41
N GLU A 12 -10.88 9.64 -38.69
CA GLU A 12 -10.49 8.31 -38.22
C GLU A 12 -10.48 8.28 -36.70
N GLY A 13 -10.90 7.17 -36.12
CA GLY A 13 -10.94 7.02 -34.67
C GLY A 13 -11.71 5.80 -34.21
N PHE A 14 -12.03 5.79 -32.93
CA PHE A 14 -12.87 4.78 -32.29
C PHE A 14 -13.62 5.40 -31.13
N TYR A 15 -14.74 4.80 -30.76
CA TYR A 15 -15.44 5.14 -29.52
C TYR A 15 -15.81 3.86 -28.77
N ILE A 16 -15.77 3.96 -27.45
CA ILE A 16 -16.12 2.89 -26.52
C ILE A 16 -17.11 3.49 -25.54
N VAL A 17 -18.27 2.86 -25.42
CA VAL A 17 -19.29 3.22 -24.43
C VAL A 17 -19.48 2.03 -23.50
N VAL A 18 -19.34 2.28 -22.20
CA VAL A 18 -19.48 1.29 -21.13
C VAL A 18 -20.48 1.80 -20.10
N CYS A 19 -21.26 0.88 -19.52
CA CYS A 19 -22.05 1.20 -18.33
C CYS A 19 -21.14 1.19 -17.10
N GLY A 20 -21.24 2.25 -16.29
CA GLY A 20 -20.46 2.39 -15.06
C GLY A 20 -21.16 1.92 -13.79
N GLY A 21 -22.43 1.49 -13.90
CA GLY A 21 -23.16 0.91 -12.78
C GLY A 21 -22.74 -0.55 -12.55
N VAL A 22 -22.62 -0.95 -11.28
CA VAL A 22 -22.35 -2.36 -10.90
C VAL A 22 -23.52 -3.30 -11.19
N GLU A 23 -24.74 -2.75 -11.29
CA GLU A 23 -25.97 -3.53 -11.50
C GLU A 23 -26.29 -3.78 -12.99
N ASP A 24 -25.74 -2.97 -13.90
CA ASP A 24 -25.96 -3.13 -15.34
C ASP A 24 -24.70 -3.66 -16.03
N LEU A 25 -24.67 -4.98 -16.22
CA LEU A 25 -23.57 -5.69 -16.85
C LEU A 25 -23.58 -5.66 -18.38
N SER A 26 -24.37 -4.78 -19.01
CA SER A 26 -24.43 -4.68 -20.47
C SER A 26 -23.04 -4.59 -21.15
N ALA A 27 -22.91 -5.28 -22.28
CA ALA A 27 -21.65 -5.37 -23.01
C ALA A 27 -21.22 -3.98 -23.54
N PRO A 28 -19.91 -3.68 -23.56
CA PRO A 28 -19.41 -2.43 -24.15
C PRO A 28 -19.88 -2.26 -25.59
N LYS A 29 -20.41 -1.09 -25.93
CA LYS A 29 -20.64 -0.71 -27.32
C LYS A 29 -19.37 -0.12 -27.88
N ILE A 30 -18.85 -0.77 -28.91
CA ILE A 30 -17.56 -0.41 -29.51
C ILE A 30 -17.72 -0.12 -30.99
N PHE A 31 -16.97 0.87 -31.46
CA PHE A 31 -16.78 1.13 -32.88
C PHE A 31 -15.33 1.49 -33.13
N PHE A 32 -14.76 0.95 -34.20
CA PHE A 32 -13.42 1.30 -34.67
C PHE A 32 -13.45 1.56 -36.17
N SER A 33 -12.90 2.69 -36.60
CA SER A 33 -12.47 2.88 -37.99
C SER A 33 -11.34 1.88 -38.34
N PRO A 34 -11.07 1.62 -39.63
CA PRO A 34 -9.97 0.74 -40.03
C PRO A 34 -8.61 1.14 -39.46
N LYS A 35 -8.29 2.44 -39.43
CA LYS A 35 -7.01 2.92 -38.84
C LYS A 35 -7.04 2.86 -37.32
N GLY A 36 -8.16 3.19 -36.68
CA GLY A 36 -8.33 3.06 -35.24
C GLY A 36 -8.15 1.63 -34.75
N ASN A 37 -8.70 0.65 -35.48
CA ASN A 37 -8.52 -0.78 -35.17
C ASN A 37 -7.05 -1.19 -35.29
N LYS A 38 -6.38 -0.79 -36.39
CA LYS A 38 -4.94 -1.05 -36.57
C LYS A 38 -4.10 -0.43 -35.45
N PHE A 39 -4.40 0.80 -35.02
CA PHE A 39 -3.70 1.44 -33.92
C PHE A 39 -3.80 0.61 -32.63
N VAL A 40 -5.00 0.18 -32.25
CA VAL A 40 -5.19 -0.60 -31.02
C VAL A 40 -4.45 -1.94 -31.08
N ARG A 41 -4.50 -2.62 -32.22
CA ARG A 41 -3.82 -3.92 -32.37
C ARG A 41 -2.30 -3.80 -32.47
N LEU A 42 -1.80 -2.86 -33.26
CA LEU A 42 -0.37 -2.80 -33.62
C LEU A 42 0.44 -1.90 -32.70
N VAL A 43 -0.18 -0.87 -32.10
CA VAL A 43 0.52 0.10 -31.24
C VAL A 43 0.25 -0.19 -29.77
N LEU A 44 -1.01 -0.47 -29.41
CA LEU A 44 -1.35 -0.80 -28.02
C LEU A 44 -1.17 -2.28 -27.69
N ASP A 45 -0.93 -3.12 -28.70
CA ASP A 45 -0.86 -4.59 -28.56
C ASP A 45 -2.07 -5.17 -27.83
N LEU A 46 -3.26 -4.66 -28.18
CA LEU A 46 -4.52 -5.08 -27.58
C LEU A 46 -5.52 -5.46 -28.66
N GLU A 47 -6.34 -6.46 -28.34
CA GLU A 47 -7.59 -6.65 -29.07
C GLU A 47 -8.56 -5.52 -28.75
N PRO A 48 -9.29 -4.95 -29.74
CA PRO A 48 -10.23 -3.86 -29.50
C PRO A 48 -11.28 -4.15 -28.42
N HIS A 49 -11.71 -5.41 -28.34
CA HIS A 49 -12.61 -5.87 -27.29
C HIS A 49 -11.93 -5.88 -25.90
N CYS A 50 -10.66 -6.31 -25.83
CA CYS A 50 -9.88 -6.27 -24.60
C CYS A 50 -9.65 -4.84 -24.11
N LEU A 51 -9.40 -3.89 -25.02
CA LEU A 51 -9.32 -2.46 -24.67
C LEU A 51 -10.63 -1.98 -24.03
N ALA A 52 -11.77 -2.34 -24.62
CA ALA A 52 -13.08 -1.95 -24.10
C ALA A 52 -13.41 -2.58 -22.73
N LEU A 53 -13.02 -3.84 -22.52
CA LEU A 53 -13.17 -4.51 -21.22
C LEU A 53 -12.26 -3.90 -20.16
N LYS A 54 -11.00 -3.58 -20.49
CA LYS A 54 -10.09 -2.87 -19.58
C LYS A 54 -10.64 -1.51 -19.20
N PHE A 55 -11.21 -0.78 -20.16
CA PHE A 55 -11.87 0.49 -19.89
C PHE A 55 -13.11 0.31 -19.00
N LYS A 56 -13.95 -0.70 -19.25
CA LYS A 56 -15.11 -1.01 -18.39
C LYS A 56 -14.68 -1.34 -16.96
N SER A 57 -13.67 -2.20 -16.79
CA SER A 57 -13.10 -2.54 -15.47
C SER A 57 -12.63 -1.28 -14.74
N PHE A 58 -11.91 -0.38 -15.42
CA PHE A 58 -11.49 0.89 -14.83
C PHE A 58 -12.67 1.76 -14.40
N VAL A 59 -13.72 1.89 -15.22
CA VAL A 59 -14.90 2.70 -14.87
C VAL A 59 -15.65 2.13 -13.66
N VAL A 60 -15.77 0.80 -13.56
CA VAL A 60 -16.51 0.13 -12.48
C VAL A 60 -15.71 0.08 -11.18
N SER A 61 -14.42 -0.25 -11.25
CA SER A 61 -13.59 -0.57 -10.08
C SER A 61 -12.53 0.49 -9.76
N GLY A 62 -12.42 1.53 -10.58
CA GLY A 62 -11.41 2.56 -10.47
C GLY A 62 -9.98 2.03 -10.66
N LEU A 63 -9.01 2.90 -10.42
CA LEU A 63 -7.59 2.53 -10.50
C LEU A 63 -7.21 1.42 -9.49
N GLY A 64 -7.81 1.44 -8.29
CA GLY A 64 -7.52 0.45 -7.25
C GLY A 64 -7.86 -0.98 -7.67
N GLY A 65 -9.04 -1.20 -8.28
CA GLY A 65 -9.41 -2.51 -8.79
C GLY A 65 -8.54 -2.96 -9.97
N VAL A 66 -8.26 -2.05 -10.91
CA VAL A 66 -7.39 -2.35 -12.05
C VAL A 66 -5.98 -2.74 -11.59
N LEU A 67 -5.41 -2.04 -10.61
CA LEU A 67 -4.10 -2.39 -10.07
C LEU A 67 -4.13 -3.79 -9.42
N HIS A 68 -5.16 -4.10 -8.64
CA HIS A 68 -5.34 -5.42 -8.04
C HIS A 68 -5.43 -6.55 -9.09
N ASP A 69 -6.22 -6.36 -10.15
CA ASP A 69 -6.38 -7.33 -11.24
C ASP A 69 -5.07 -7.57 -12.02
N ASN A 70 -4.18 -6.57 -12.07
CA ASN A 70 -2.84 -6.70 -12.65
C ASN A 70 -1.80 -7.24 -11.64
N GLY A 71 -2.24 -7.78 -10.51
CA GLY A 71 -1.35 -8.35 -9.48
C GLY A 71 -0.63 -7.30 -8.62
N ILE A 72 -0.93 -6.01 -8.80
CA ILE A 72 -0.42 -4.91 -7.98
C ILE A 72 -1.37 -4.76 -6.78
N THR A 73 -1.28 -5.73 -5.87
CA THR A 73 -2.17 -5.85 -4.71
C THR A 73 -1.79 -4.94 -3.54
N ARG A 74 -0.59 -4.37 -3.56
CA ARG A 74 -0.05 -3.52 -2.50
C ARG A 74 0.33 -2.16 -3.05
N THR A 75 -0.62 -1.23 -3.09
CA THR A 75 -0.32 0.18 -3.27
C THR A 75 0.40 0.69 -2.03
N VAL A 76 1.73 0.83 -2.14
CA VAL A 76 2.55 1.37 -1.05
C VAL A 76 2.41 2.89 -1.06
N TYR A 77 1.78 3.43 -0.02
CA TYR A 77 1.71 4.87 0.19
C TYR A 77 2.96 5.36 0.92
N MET A 78 3.40 6.57 0.53
CA MET A 78 4.55 7.21 1.16
C MET A 78 4.24 7.56 2.63
N ASN A 79 5.04 7.02 3.55
CA ASN A 79 4.92 7.28 4.98
C ASN A 79 6.03 8.23 5.42
N TYR A 80 5.76 9.54 5.34
CA TYR A 80 6.73 10.57 5.72
C TYR A 80 7.09 10.52 7.21
N ASP A 81 6.12 10.23 8.09
CA ASP A 81 6.33 10.17 9.54
C ASP A 81 7.30 9.08 9.98
N ASN A 82 7.30 7.95 9.28
CA ASN A 82 8.14 6.79 9.55
C ASN A 82 8.98 6.44 8.33
N TYR A 83 9.46 7.45 7.60
CA TYR A 83 10.14 7.25 6.33
C TYR A 83 11.33 6.28 6.45
N LYS A 84 12.17 6.46 7.47
CA LYS A 84 13.33 5.60 7.70
C LYS A 84 12.91 4.13 7.91
N CYS A 85 11.99 3.86 8.83
CA CYS A 85 11.58 2.48 9.14
C CYS A 85 10.67 1.85 8.05
N LYS A 86 9.59 2.53 7.67
CA LYS A 86 8.58 1.95 6.78
C LYS A 86 8.96 1.99 5.31
N ILE A 87 9.78 2.95 4.88
CA ILE A 87 10.13 3.10 3.45
C ILE A 87 11.52 2.55 3.18
N ILE A 88 12.53 3.03 3.91
CA ILE A 88 13.91 2.61 3.69
C ILE A 88 14.13 1.18 4.17
N GLU A 89 13.88 0.89 5.44
CA GLU A 89 14.23 -0.42 6.01
C GLU A 89 13.27 -1.53 5.54
N HIS A 90 11.96 -1.27 5.54
CA HIS A 90 10.97 -2.31 5.21
C HIS A 90 10.80 -2.54 3.70
N PHE A 91 10.85 -1.50 2.87
CA PHE A 91 10.70 -1.65 1.41
C PHE A 91 12.03 -1.60 0.65
N GLY A 92 13.15 -1.27 1.29
CA GLY A 92 14.44 -1.12 0.61
C GLY A 92 14.41 0.03 -0.40
N MET A 93 13.65 1.10 -0.13
CA MET A 93 13.48 2.22 -1.06
C MET A 93 13.97 3.51 -0.44
N GLU A 94 14.79 4.26 -1.17
CA GLU A 94 15.28 5.58 -0.72
C GLU A 94 15.05 6.63 -1.81
N LEU A 95 14.64 7.81 -1.36
CA LEU A 95 14.52 9.00 -2.17
C LEU A 95 15.87 9.71 -2.21
N ILE A 96 16.57 9.56 -3.33
CA ILE A 96 17.91 10.11 -3.54
C ILE A 96 17.79 11.51 -4.13
N GLY A 97 18.66 12.42 -3.69
CA GLY A 97 18.71 13.79 -4.20
C GLY A 97 17.54 14.67 -3.78
N TRP A 98 16.96 14.38 -2.61
CA TRP A 98 16.02 15.30 -1.96
C TRP A 98 16.68 16.67 -1.75
N PRO A 99 15.99 17.79 -2.03
CA PRO A 99 16.57 19.12 -1.87
C PRO A 99 17.02 19.38 -0.43
N ASN A 100 18.30 19.75 -0.24
CA ASN A 100 18.90 19.95 1.08
C ASN A 100 18.20 21.04 1.91
N ASP A 101 17.64 22.05 1.24
CA ASP A 101 16.88 23.14 1.86
C ASP A 101 15.48 22.71 2.34
N LEU A 102 15.01 21.55 1.91
CA LEU A 102 13.74 20.96 2.31
C LEU A 102 13.93 19.77 3.24
N LEU A 103 15.12 19.58 3.82
CA LEU A 103 15.36 18.58 4.85
C LEU A 103 14.79 19.06 6.20
N PRO A 104 14.23 18.15 7.01
CA PRO A 104 14.08 16.71 6.80
C PRO A 104 12.96 16.36 5.79
N ILE A 105 13.05 15.18 5.16
CA ILE A 105 12.00 14.66 4.27
C ILE A 105 10.66 14.67 5.01
N CYS A 106 9.70 15.43 4.49
CA CYS A 106 8.40 15.63 5.10
C CYS A 106 7.29 15.57 4.04
N ASN A 107 6.05 15.54 4.51
CA ASN A 107 4.90 15.52 3.62
C ASN A 107 4.86 16.84 2.82
N PRO A 108 4.64 16.83 1.50
CA PRO A 108 4.47 18.04 0.70
C PRO A 108 3.42 19.03 1.22
N VAL A 109 2.41 18.58 1.98
CA VAL A 109 1.43 19.46 2.65
C VAL A 109 2.06 20.29 3.77
N GLN A 110 3.17 19.81 4.35
CA GLN A 110 3.95 20.49 5.37
C GLN A 110 5.11 21.30 4.79
N LEU A 111 5.46 21.08 3.52
CA LEU A 111 6.30 22.03 2.80
C LEU A 111 5.52 23.34 2.73
N GLY A 112 6.19 24.45 2.99
CA GLY A 112 5.56 25.75 3.17
C GLY A 112 5.00 26.32 1.86
N GLY A 113 5.35 27.58 1.58
CA GLY A 113 4.84 28.32 0.42
C GLY A 113 5.08 27.62 -0.93
N HIS A 114 4.34 28.09 -1.94
CA HIS A 114 4.34 27.61 -3.32
C HIS A 114 5.75 27.34 -3.88
N ASP A 115 6.73 28.19 -3.58
CA ASP A 115 8.10 28.08 -4.11
C ASP A 115 8.82 26.82 -3.65
N GLN A 116 8.60 26.36 -2.42
CA GLN A 116 9.21 25.13 -1.90
C GLN A 116 8.63 23.90 -2.58
N VAL A 117 7.31 23.88 -2.78
CA VAL A 117 6.61 22.81 -3.49
C VAL A 117 7.05 22.77 -4.95
N GLN A 118 7.15 23.95 -5.60
CA GLN A 118 7.61 24.06 -6.98
C GLN A 118 9.05 23.60 -7.16
N LYS A 119 9.91 23.88 -6.18
CA LYS A 119 11.30 23.40 -6.18
C LYS A 119 11.36 21.88 -6.03
N LEU A 120 10.59 21.29 -5.12
CA LEU A 120 10.51 19.84 -5.00
C LEU A 120 10.00 19.20 -6.31
N LEU A 121 8.94 19.77 -6.90
CA LEU A 121 8.40 19.30 -8.17
C LEU A 121 9.46 19.36 -9.29
N SER A 122 10.20 20.46 -9.37
CA SER A 122 11.28 20.63 -10.35
C SER A 122 12.35 19.55 -10.17
N SER A 123 12.77 19.27 -8.94
CA SER A 123 13.75 18.22 -8.63
C SER A 123 13.26 16.83 -9.01
N LEU A 124 11.98 16.52 -8.76
CA LEU A 124 11.37 15.24 -9.14
C LEU A 124 11.26 15.08 -10.67
N THR A 125 10.82 16.14 -11.36
CA THR A 125 10.67 16.16 -12.82
C THR A 125 12.01 16.05 -13.51
N THR A 126 13.04 16.74 -13.02
CA THR A 126 14.40 16.69 -13.57
C THR A 126 15.20 15.46 -13.15
N LYS A 127 14.59 14.54 -12.38
CA LYS A 127 15.23 13.32 -11.84
C LYS A 127 16.41 13.57 -10.91
N VAL A 128 16.65 14.82 -10.50
CA VAL A 128 17.59 15.14 -9.41
C VAL A 128 17.14 14.46 -8.12
N CYS A 129 15.83 14.54 -7.84
CA CYS A 129 15.17 13.78 -6.79
C CYS A 129 14.47 12.57 -7.41
N HIS A 130 14.83 11.35 -7.00
CA HIS A 130 14.19 10.15 -7.53
C HIS A 130 14.22 8.98 -6.56
N TRP A 131 13.25 8.09 -6.73
CA TRP A 131 13.19 6.83 -6.02
C TRP A 131 14.24 5.87 -6.53
N LYS A 132 15.06 5.35 -5.62
CA LYS A 132 16.04 4.31 -5.88
C LYS A 132 15.73 3.10 -5.01
N LYS A 133 15.68 1.93 -5.65
CA LYS A 133 15.69 0.65 -4.94
C LYS A 133 17.10 0.39 -4.43
N LEU A 134 17.24 0.23 -3.13
CA LEU A 134 18.48 -0.15 -2.48
C LEU A 134 18.73 -1.65 -2.69
N SER A 135 20.00 -2.04 -2.65
CA SER A 135 20.34 -3.45 -2.52
C SER A 135 20.03 -3.92 -1.09
N GLU A 136 20.03 -5.23 -0.89
CA GLU A 136 19.81 -5.81 0.44
C GLU A 136 20.92 -5.37 1.40
N GLU A 137 22.17 -5.32 0.93
CA GLU A 137 23.33 -4.92 1.73
C GLU A 137 23.25 -3.45 2.13
N ASP A 138 22.86 -2.57 1.20
CA ASP A 138 22.69 -1.14 1.50
C ASP A 138 21.52 -0.90 2.45
N THR A 139 20.45 -1.68 2.34
CA THR A 139 19.31 -1.64 3.27
C THR A 139 19.75 -2.03 4.68
N GLN A 140 20.50 -3.14 4.81
CA GLN A 140 21.04 -3.60 6.10
C GLN A 140 22.00 -2.58 6.73
N ARG A 141 22.90 -1.99 5.94
CA ARG A 141 23.77 -0.90 6.41
C ARG A 141 22.94 0.27 6.94
N ARG A 142 21.85 0.61 6.27
CA ARG A 142 20.97 1.70 6.67
C ARG A 142 20.21 1.40 7.96
N ILE A 143 19.78 0.15 8.15
CA ILE A 143 19.20 -0.34 9.41
C ILE A 143 20.22 -0.19 10.56
N ILE A 144 21.46 -0.64 10.36
CA ILE A 144 22.52 -0.55 11.37
C ILE A 144 22.77 0.92 11.76
N LEU A 145 23.00 1.80 10.77
CA LEU A 145 23.22 3.23 11.00
C LEU A 145 22.03 3.93 11.68
N ASN A 146 20.80 3.54 11.35
CA ASN A 146 19.60 4.06 11.98
C ASN A 146 19.51 3.62 13.45
N ASN A 147 19.80 2.36 13.73
CA ASN A 147 19.85 1.83 15.09
C ASN A 147 20.93 2.52 15.93
N GLU A 148 22.14 2.70 15.39
CA GLU A 148 23.23 3.41 16.07
C GLU A 148 22.83 4.84 16.45
N ARG A 149 22.29 5.62 15.51
CA ARG A 149 21.79 6.97 15.78
C ARG A 149 20.67 6.99 16.82
N HIS A 150 19.77 6.01 16.77
CA HIS A 150 18.73 5.86 17.78
C HIS A 150 19.31 5.55 19.17
N THR A 151 20.32 4.69 19.27
CA THR A 151 21.01 4.41 20.55
C THR A 151 21.80 5.60 21.08
N GLN A 152 22.25 6.50 20.20
CA GLN A 152 22.88 7.78 20.55
C GLN A 152 21.86 8.85 20.99
N GLY A 153 20.56 8.56 20.92
CA GLY A 153 19.48 9.46 21.35
C GLY A 153 18.92 10.36 20.25
N GLU A 154 19.31 10.17 18.98
CA GLU A 154 18.65 10.85 17.87
C GLU A 154 17.23 10.31 17.64
N TRP A 155 16.30 11.21 17.31
CA TRP A 155 14.92 10.87 16.94
C TRP A 155 14.85 10.27 15.54
N VAL A 156 15.36 9.04 15.39
CA VAL A 156 15.34 8.26 14.15
C VAL A 156 13.98 7.59 13.94
N TYR A 157 13.41 7.08 15.02
CA TYR A 157 12.10 6.45 15.05
C TYR A 157 11.15 7.31 15.86
N LYS A 158 9.97 7.61 15.32
CA LYS A 158 8.90 8.17 16.16
C LYS A 158 8.45 7.09 17.14
N PRO A 159 8.34 7.39 18.45
CA PRO A 159 7.77 6.46 19.41
C PRO A 159 6.39 6.05 18.95
N CYS A 160 6.22 4.77 18.64
CA CYS A 160 4.91 4.25 18.31
C CYS A 160 4.02 4.44 19.55
N LYS A 161 2.83 5.04 19.38
CA LYS A 161 1.81 4.99 20.43
C LYS A 161 1.63 3.51 20.75
N LYS A 162 1.92 3.12 21.99
CA LYS A 162 1.56 1.79 22.47
C LYS A 162 0.08 1.62 22.15
N CYS A 163 -0.26 0.66 21.30
CA CYS A 163 -1.63 0.19 21.25
C CYS A 163 -1.92 -0.29 22.67
N THR A 164 -2.64 0.53 23.43
CA THR A 164 -3.34 0.04 24.61
C THR A 164 -4.47 -0.83 24.09
N SER A 165 -4.14 -2.03 23.62
CA SER A 165 -5.07 -3.13 23.81
C SER A 165 -5.20 -3.25 25.32
N GLN A 166 -6.23 -2.62 25.88
CA GLN A 166 -6.82 -3.02 27.14
C GLN A 166 -7.29 -4.47 26.95
N GLY A 167 -6.34 -5.41 26.94
CA GLY A 167 -6.58 -6.76 27.41
C GLY A 167 -6.76 -6.59 28.91
N THR A 168 -8.00 -6.65 29.35
CA THR A 168 -8.41 -6.65 30.75
C THR A 168 -7.57 -7.71 31.48
N LYS A 169 -6.56 -7.27 32.23
CA LYS A 169 -5.85 -8.15 33.16
C LYS A 169 -6.82 -8.49 34.29
N LYS A 170 -7.31 -9.74 34.34
CA LYS A 170 -7.69 -10.36 35.60
C LYS A 170 -6.42 -10.97 36.19
N SER A 171 -5.81 -10.28 37.15
CA SER A 171 -4.92 -10.90 38.13
C SER A 171 -5.68 -10.95 39.45
N ALA A 172 -5.82 -12.14 40.03
CA ALA A 172 -6.13 -12.29 41.44
C ALA A 172 -4.82 -12.59 42.18
N ALA A 173 -4.64 -11.90 43.29
CA ALA A 173 -3.40 -11.80 44.05
C ALA A 173 -3.09 -13.03 44.90
N ILE A 174 -1.80 -13.21 45.14
CA ILE A 174 -1.16 -14.11 46.10
C ILE A 174 -1.46 -13.61 47.52
N ILE A 175 -1.88 -14.50 48.42
CA ILE A 175 -1.75 -14.30 49.88
C ILE A 175 -0.71 -15.31 50.35
N ALA A 176 0.37 -14.82 50.95
CA ALA A 176 1.36 -15.63 51.64
C ALA A 176 1.31 -15.30 53.13
N SER A 177 1.23 -16.34 53.96
CA SER A 177 1.72 -16.31 55.35
C SER A 177 2.01 -17.75 55.78
N ASP A 178 3.28 -18.06 55.94
CA ASP A 178 3.80 -19.30 56.51
C ASP A 178 3.37 -19.45 57.98
N THR A 179 3.01 -20.65 58.43
CA THR A 179 3.47 -21.23 59.72
C THR A 179 3.35 -22.76 59.69
N ASN A 180 4.40 -23.35 60.24
CA ASN A 180 4.77 -24.75 60.39
C ASN A 180 3.79 -25.70 61.11
N ASP A 181 3.80 -26.94 60.61
CA ASP A 181 4.01 -28.22 61.33
C ASP A 181 2.83 -29.05 61.89
N ASN A 182 2.97 -30.32 61.52
CA ASN A 182 2.58 -31.58 62.16
C ASN A 182 1.14 -32.11 62.10
N GLY A 183 1.02 -33.37 61.63
CA GLY A 183 -0.11 -34.23 62.00
C GLY A 183 -0.70 -35.17 60.94
N SER A 184 0.10 -36.14 60.48
CA SER A 184 -0.25 -37.57 60.34
C SER A 184 -1.65 -38.04 59.85
N ASN A 185 -1.59 -38.82 58.76
CA ASN A 185 -2.32 -40.06 58.43
C ASN A 185 -3.85 -40.09 58.24
N GLY A 186 -4.26 -40.76 57.15
CA GLY A 186 -5.58 -41.36 57.01
C GLY A 186 -5.92 -41.78 55.58
N ASP A 187 -5.41 -42.94 55.17
CA ASP A 187 -5.94 -43.75 54.07
C ASP A 187 -7.46 -43.96 54.21
N GLY A 188 -8.16 -43.96 53.08
CA GLY A 188 -9.59 -44.21 53.02
C GLY A 188 -10.05 -44.40 51.58
N ASP A 189 -9.71 -45.56 51.01
CA ASP A 189 -10.43 -46.15 49.89
C ASP A 189 -11.89 -46.37 50.31
N ASP A 190 -12.87 -45.98 49.48
CA ASP A 190 -14.12 -46.74 49.44
C ASP A 190 -14.85 -46.61 48.09
N GLU A 191 -15.30 -47.77 47.65
CA GLU A 191 -16.06 -48.09 46.45
C GLU A 191 -17.45 -47.44 46.47
N GLY A 192 -18.09 -47.31 45.30
CA GLY A 192 -19.45 -46.78 45.27
C GLY A 192 -20.08 -46.70 43.89
N ASP A 193 -20.50 -47.87 43.42
CA ASP A 193 -21.17 -48.22 42.17
C ASP A 193 -22.57 -47.59 41.94
N SER A 194 -23.10 -47.80 40.72
CA SER A 194 -24.49 -47.67 40.22
C SER A 194 -24.74 -46.51 39.26
N MET A 195 -24.70 -46.73 37.93
CA MET A 195 -25.74 -47.30 37.05
C MET A 195 -27.08 -46.56 37.04
N ALA A 196 -27.40 -45.97 35.89
CA ALA A 196 -28.54 -46.29 35.00
C ALA A 196 -28.96 -45.06 34.18
#